data_AF-D0QEJ9-F1
#
_entry.id   AF-D0QEJ9-F1
#
_cell.length_a   1.000
_cell.length_b   1.000
_cell.length_c   1.000
_cell.angle_alpha   90.00
_cell.angle_beta   90.00
_cell.angle_gamma   90.00
#
_symmetry.space_group_name_H-M   'P 1'
#
loop_
_entity.id
_entity.type
_entity.pdbx_description
1 polymer ?
#
loop_
_entity_poly.entity_id
_entity_poly.type
_entity_poly.pdbx_seq_one_letter_code
_entity_poly.pdbx_strand_id
1 'polypeptide(L)'
;MSALGEDATLDDDVVTEILLRLPCTSVLRSRAVCKAWHRITTDPSFLAAHAERRPAELLVVSREPESEWAYQDRVDTIPLSLRADDGPAGCQRELYYPEHCDVHLLVGCCDGLLLFLLDRFPPGQCCSYFFVCNPVTRQGTWLDLMPPACHGNLRVLCGFYRHGPSVEHRFLVLANEPRSPNSLMTNMDLFTGSAAHYVFNFAAATVSSEAPRRLGPVPGNVVVNPYGSENQVPSHLYHRGKLHWTTHPQATSMGKILAFDTLSEEFRLISCPEWPRGQYSYLNDLCLMELHGRLAITTTLLCGEFMEVWVLENYDDDRSWSHRFRIQLPPPFCVRWTMGTGIPNVILVGGYMEKLAAVYHLTDKWSVEKIGFINSNTSARHFLFKESLAPHPFFDPY
;
A
#
# COMPACT_ATOMS: atom_id res chain seq x y z
N MET A 1 -36.57 -7.13 54.43
CA MET A 1 -36.39 -5.91 53.61
C MET A 1 -35.22 -6.17 52.67
N SER A 2 -35.53 -6.62 51.46
CA SER A 2 -34.59 -6.68 50.35
C SER A 2 -34.77 -5.42 49.50
N ALA A 3 -33.72 -4.63 49.35
CA ALA A 3 -33.56 -3.74 48.22
C ALA A 3 -32.07 -3.81 47.86
N LEU A 4 -31.79 -4.71 46.93
CA LEU A 4 -30.52 -4.83 46.23
C LEU A 4 -30.25 -3.50 45.53
N GLY A 5 -29.01 -3.03 45.60
CA GLY A 5 -28.55 -1.91 44.79
C GLY A 5 -28.74 -2.23 43.32
N GLU A 6 -29.37 -1.31 42.60
CA GLU A 6 -29.40 -1.33 41.14
C GLU A 6 -27.96 -1.22 40.64
N ASP A 7 -27.43 -2.31 40.08
CA ASP A 7 -26.24 -2.27 39.24
C ASP A 7 -26.53 -1.30 38.10
N ALA A 8 -25.92 -0.12 38.12
CA ALA A 8 -25.97 0.83 37.04
C ALA A 8 -25.20 0.26 35.84
N THR A 9 -25.83 -0.64 35.09
CA THR A 9 -25.29 -1.15 33.84
C THR A 9 -25.29 -0.03 32.82
N LEU A 10 -24.10 0.40 32.39
CA LEU A 10 -23.94 1.31 31.26
C LEU A 10 -24.67 0.74 30.04
N ASP A 11 -25.39 1.61 29.34
CA ASP A 11 -26.12 1.26 28.13
C ASP A 11 -25.17 0.76 27.02
N ASP A 12 -25.60 -0.27 26.27
CA ASP A 12 -24.79 -0.94 25.25
C ASP A 12 -24.36 0.04 24.14
N ASP A 13 -25.18 1.05 23.83
CA ASP A 13 -24.86 2.10 22.85
C ASP A 13 -23.69 2.97 23.32
N VAL A 14 -23.70 3.35 24.61
CA VAL A 14 -22.61 4.15 25.21
C VAL A 14 -21.33 3.32 25.26
N VAL A 15 -21.43 2.05 25.64
CA VAL A 15 -20.30 1.11 25.62
C VAL A 15 -19.73 0.98 24.20
N THR A 16 -20.59 0.84 23.19
CA THR A 16 -20.21 0.75 21.77
C THR A 16 -19.40 1.98 21.36
N GLU A 17 -19.89 3.19 21.64
CA GLU A 17 -19.19 4.44 21.30
C GLU A 17 -17.85 4.61 22.04
N ILE A 18 -17.72 4.07 23.26
CA ILE A 18 -16.44 4.03 23.99
C ILE A 18 -15.47 3.07 23.28
N LEU A 19 -15.91 1.83 23.02
CA LEU A 19 -15.08 0.78 22.42
C LEU A 19 -14.63 1.16 21.00
N LEU A 20 -15.46 1.89 20.24
CA LEU A 20 -15.14 2.39 18.91
C LEU A 20 -13.93 3.35 18.87
N ARG A 21 -13.58 3.98 20.00
CA ARG A 21 -12.44 4.89 20.11
C ARG A 21 -11.14 4.20 20.54
N LEU A 22 -11.23 2.93 20.94
CA LEU A 22 -10.07 2.20 21.45
C LEU A 22 -9.18 1.67 20.30
N PRO A 23 -7.87 1.55 20.54
CA PRO A 23 -6.97 0.80 19.65
C PRO A 23 -7.43 -0.65 19.47
N CYS A 24 -7.09 -1.26 18.33
CA CYS A 24 -7.52 -2.62 18.00
C CYS A 24 -7.12 -3.65 19.08
N THR A 25 -5.92 -3.53 19.64
CA THR A 25 -5.43 -4.43 20.71
C THR A 25 -6.25 -4.33 21.99
N SER A 26 -6.73 -3.14 22.34
CA SER A 26 -7.60 -2.92 23.50
C SER A 26 -8.99 -3.52 23.27
N VAL A 27 -9.54 -3.38 22.05
CA VAL A 27 -10.81 -4.02 21.67
C VAL A 27 -10.69 -5.55 21.71
N LEU A 28 -9.58 -6.12 21.26
CA LEU A 28 -9.34 -7.56 21.38
C LEU A 28 -9.32 -8.02 22.84
N ARG A 29 -8.69 -7.26 23.73
CA ARG A 29 -8.66 -7.56 25.17
C ARG A 29 -10.03 -7.38 25.83
N SER A 30 -10.84 -6.43 25.36
CA SER A 30 -12.17 -6.14 25.92
C SER A 30 -13.16 -7.29 25.72
N ARG A 31 -12.93 -8.15 24.72
CA ARG A 31 -13.69 -9.40 24.51
C ARG A 31 -13.64 -10.36 25.70
N ALA A 32 -12.59 -10.31 26.51
CA ALA A 32 -12.44 -11.16 27.69
C ALA A 32 -13.12 -10.61 28.95
N VAL A 33 -13.64 -9.38 28.92
CA VAL A 33 -14.24 -8.72 30.10
C VAL A 33 -15.61 -9.31 30.43
N CYS A 34 -16.52 -9.35 29.45
CA CYS A 34 -17.85 -9.93 29.62
C CYS A 34 -18.49 -10.33 28.28
N LYS A 35 -19.57 -11.12 28.33
CA LYS A 35 -20.29 -11.60 27.13
C LYS A 35 -20.88 -10.47 26.29
N ALA A 36 -21.36 -9.39 26.92
CA ALA A 36 -21.93 -8.24 26.21
C ALA A 36 -20.87 -7.52 25.37
N TRP A 37 -19.70 -7.27 25.96
CA TRP A 37 -18.57 -6.62 25.27
C TRP A 37 -18.00 -7.51 24.17
N HIS A 38 -17.91 -8.82 24.41
CA HIS A 38 -17.58 -9.78 23.36
C HIS A 38 -18.56 -9.65 22.19
N ARG A 39 -19.87 -9.73 22.45
CA ARG A 39 -20.93 -9.61 21.43
C ARG A 39 -20.80 -8.32 20.61
N ILE A 40 -20.67 -7.17 21.27
CA ILE A 40 -20.52 -5.86 20.62
C ILE A 40 -19.28 -5.84 19.72
N THR A 41 -18.13 -6.25 20.24
CA THR A 41 -16.85 -6.14 19.51
C THR A 41 -16.62 -7.20 18.44
N THR A 42 -17.50 -8.20 18.36
CA THR A 42 -17.55 -9.18 17.26
C THR A 42 -18.64 -8.86 16.24
N ASP A 43 -19.50 -7.88 16.51
CA ASP A 43 -20.58 -7.52 15.61
C ASP A 43 -20.02 -6.90 14.30
N PRO A 44 -20.48 -7.33 13.10
CA PRO A 44 -19.99 -6.79 11.84
C PRO A 44 -20.17 -5.28 11.68
N SER A 45 -21.25 -4.70 12.22
CA SER A 45 -21.49 -3.25 12.16
C SER A 45 -20.49 -2.49 13.04
N PHE A 46 -20.18 -3.02 14.22
CA PHE A 46 -19.13 -2.48 15.08
C PHE A 46 -17.76 -2.54 14.37
N LEU A 47 -17.40 -3.68 13.78
CA LEU A 47 -16.11 -3.86 13.11
C LEU A 47 -15.93 -2.92 11.92
N ALA A 48 -16.97 -2.74 11.10
CA ALA A 48 -16.96 -1.78 10.00
C ALA A 48 -16.80 -0.34 10.51
N ALA A 49 -17.63 0.04 11.49
CA ALA A 49 -17.60 1.38 12.08
C ALA A 49 -16.32 1.68 12.87
N HIS A 50 -15.66 0.64 13.40
CA HIS A 50 -14.35 0.73 14.05
C HIS A 50 -13.25 0.95 13.00
N ALA A 51 -13.22 0.14 11.94
CA ALA A 51 -12.25 0.24 10.85
C ALA A 51 -12.27 1.60 10.15
N GLU A 52 -13.46 2.16 9.90
CA GLU A 52 -13.62 3.50 9.31
C GLU A 52 -13.00 4.61 10.18
N ARG A 53 -13.14 4.49 11.51
CA ARG A 53 -12.59 5.45 12.49
C ARG A 53 -11.10 5.24 12.78
N ARG A 54 -10.49 4.15 12.30
CA ARG A 54 -9.06 3.91 12.54
C ARG A 54 -8.23 4.97 11.80
N PRO A 55 -7.30 5.64 12.53
CA PRO A 55 -6.36 6.53 11.88
C PRO A 55 -5.47 5.70 10.95
N ALA A 56 -5.02 6.34 9.87
CA ALA A 56 -4.00 5.76 9.04
C ALA A 56 -2.62 5.92 9.71
N GLU A 57 -1.78 4.92 9.49
CA GLU A 57 -0.40 4.83 9.97
C GLU A 57 0.53 4.71 8.77
N LEU A 58 1.72 5.28 8.88
CA LEU A 58 2.77 5.08 7.89
C LEU A 58 3.44 3.74 8.16
N LEU A 59 3.34 2.81 7.22
CA LEU A 59 4.19 1.63 7.20
C LEU A 59 5.55 1.99 6.63
N VAL A 60 6.60 1.61 7.37
CA VAL A 60 7.99 1.78 6.97
C VAL A 60 8.63 0.41 6.94
N VAL A 61 9.18 0.06 5.78
CA VAL A 61 9.98 -1.16 5.63
C VAL A 61 11.45 -0.78 5.61
N SER A 62 12.19 -1.18 6.63
CA SER A 62 13.65 -1.03 6.69
C SER A 62 14.31 -2.37 6.42
N ARG A 63 15.41 -2.38 5.67
CA ARG A 63 16.21 -3.58 5.47
C ARG A 63 17.45 -3.51 6.34
N GLU A 64 17.53 -4.39 7.33
CA GLU A 64 18.64 -4.48 8.27
C GLU A 64 19.51 -5.72 7.96
N PRO A 65 20.83 -5.65 8.12
CA PRO A 65 21.70 -6.82 8.00
C PRO A 65 21.44 -7.78 9.16
N GLU A 66 20.99 -8.98 8.85
CA GLU A 66 20.82 -10.08 9.82
C GLU A 66 22.15 -10.82 10.04
N SER A 67 22.94 -10.95 8.97
CA SER A 67 24.31 -11.46 8.99
C SER A 67 25.13 -10.83 7.83
N GLU A 68 26.40 -11.22 7.68
CA GLU A 68 27.27 -10.72 6.60
C GLU A 68 26.74 -11.07 5.18
N TRP A 69 25.86 -12.07 5.06
CA TRP A 69 25.26 -12.51 3.78
C TRP A 69 23.73 -12.50 3.75
N ALA A 70 23.08 -12.12 4.86
CA ALA A 70 21.62 -12.13 4.99
C ALA A 70 21.10 -10.76 5.44
N TYR A 71 19.96 -10.37 4.88
CA TYR A 71 19.24 -9.16 5.25
C TYR A 71 17.83 -9.55 5.65
N GLN A 72 17.34 -8.92 6.71
CA GLN A 72 15.97 -9.06 7.18
C GLN A 72 15.24 -7.72 6.97
N ASP A 73 14.02 -7.81 6.45
CA ASP A 73 13.14 -6.64 6.36
C ASP A 73 12.37 -6.49 7.68
N ARG A 74 12.49 -5.33 8.33
CA ARG A 74 11.69 -4.95 9.49
C ARG A 74 10.53 -4.07 9.04
N VAL A 75 9.34 -4.35 9.54
CA VAL A 75 8.12 -3.60 9.20
C VAL A 75 7.62 -2.88 10.45
N ASP A 76 7.71 -1.56 10.42
CA ASP A 76 7.25 -0.69 11.49
C ASP A 76 6.05 0.14 11.06
N THR A 77 5.24 0.52 12.05
CA THR A 77 4.17 1.52 11.90
C THR A 77 4.52 2.80 12.66
N ILE A 78 4.19 3.93 12.06
CA ILE A 78 4.25 5.25 12.69
C ILE A 78 2.86 5.88 12.62
N PRO A 79 2.17 6.05 13.75
CA PRO A 79 0.88 6.73 13.79
C PRO A 79 0.98 8.16 13.27
N LEU A 80 0.08 8.55 12.36
CA LEU A 80 0.06 9.91 11.80
C LEU A 80 -0.56 10.95 12.74
N SER A 81 -1.10 10.51 13.88
CA SER A 81 -1.69 11.36 14.91
C SER A 81 -0.66 11.87 15.94
N LEU A 82 0.62 11.53 15.79
CA LEU A 82 1.67 11.95 16.72
C LEU A 82 1.90 13.45 16.63
N ARG A 83 2.30 14.03 17.77
CA ARG A 83 2.79 15.39 17.90
C ARG A 83 4.30 15.32 18.18
N ALA A 84 5.05 16.29 17.65
CA ALA A 84 6.51 16.36 17.71
C ALA A 84 7.12 16.19 19.12
N ASP A 85 6.36 16.46 20.18
CA ASP A 85 6.80 16.36 21.58
C ASP A 85 6.97 14.91 22.07
N ASP A 86 6.39 13.91 21.41
CA ASP A 86 6.42 12.51 21.87
C ASP A 86 7.67 11.73 21.41
N GLY A 87 8.45 12.28 20.47
CA GLY A 87 9.72 11.71 19.99
C GLY A 87 9.55 10.43 19.15
N PRO A 88 10.25 10.28 18.00
CA PRO A 88 10.03 9.16 17.08
C PRO A 88 10.42 7.78 17.65
N ALA A 89 11.33 7.74 18.63
CA ALA A 89 11.84 6.49 19.20
C ALA A 89 10.84 5.78 20.14
N GLY A 90 9.83 6.50 20.64
CA GLY A 90 8.79 5.93 21.52
C GLY A 90 7.54 5.44 20.79
N CYS A 91 7.39 5.78 19.50
CA CYS A 91 6.14 5.61 18.77
C CYS A 91 6.21 4.61 17.61
N GLN A 92 7.40 4.11 17.28
CA GLN A 92 7.54 3.00 16.34
C GLN A 92 6.93 1.75 16.96
N ARG A 93 6.03 1.11 16.23
CA ARG A 93 5.47 -0.18 16.61
C ARG A 93 5.83 -1.21 15.56
N GLU A 94 6.65 -2.16 15.99
CA GLU A 94 6.96 -3.36 15.23
C GLU A 94 5.68 -4.16 15.00
N LEU A 95 5.42 -4.51 13.74
CA LEU A 95 4.29 -5.36 13.40
C LEU A 95 4.68 -6.83 13.50
N TYR A 96 3.80 -7.61 14.13
CA TYR A 96 3.95 -9.06 14.18
C TYR A 96 3.74 -9.67 12.79
N TYR A 97 4.65 -10.56 12.41
CA TYR A 97 4.48 -11.54 11.34
C TYR A 97 4.96 -12.91 11.84
N PRO A 98 4.43 -14.04 11.35
CA PRO A 98 4.77 -15.36 11.91
C PRO A 98 6.24 -15.75 11.72
N GLU A 99 6.85 -16.34 12.75
CA GLU A 99 8.30 -16.67 12.85
C GLU A 99 8.86 -17.55 11.72
N HIS A 100 8.00 -18.24 10.96
CA HIS A 100 8.40 -19.16 9.88
C HIS A 100 8.33 -18.50 8.50
N CYS A 101 8.03 -17.21 8.48
CA CYS A 101 8.03 -16.43 7.26
C CYS A 101 9.44 -15.85 7.08
N ASP A 102 10.27 -16.51 6.27
CA ASP A 102 11.45 -15.88 5.66
C ASP A 102 10.94 -14.81 4.67
N VAL A 103 10.48 -13.69 5.18
CA VAL A 103 9.83 -12.65 4.37
C VAL A 103 10.91 -11.74 3.79
N HIS A 104 11.02 -11.73 2.47
CA HIS A 104 11.97 -10.84 1.80
C HIS A 104 11.35 -9.55 1.29
N LEU A 105 10.02 -9.44 1.22
CA LEU A 105 9.40 -8.29 0.55
C LEU A 105 7.93 -8.01 0.94
N LEU A 106 7.67 -6.90 1.64
CA LEU A 106 6.32 -6.32 1.72
C LEU A 106 5.98 -5.68 0.36
N VAL A 107 4.88 -6.12 -0.23
CA VAL A 107 4.44 -5.69 -1.56
C VAL A 107 3.14 -4.89 -1.56
N GLY A 108 2.30 -5.01 -0.53
CA GLY A 108 1.12 -4.16 -0.42
C GLY A 108 0.36 -4.31 0.89
N CYS A 109 -0.62 -3.44 1.10
CA CYS A 109 -1.57 -3.54 2.20
C CYS A 109 -2.98 -3.13 1.75
N CYS A 110 -4.01 -3.75 2.33
CA CYS A 110 -5.41 -3.46 2.04
C CYS A 110 -6.27 -3.95 3.22
N ASP A 111 -7.23 -3.15 3.70
CA ASP A 111 -8.20 -3.51 4.74
C ASP A 111 -7.59 -4.13 6.02
N GLY A 112 -6.41 -3.65 6.43
CA GLY A 112 -5.67 -4.16 7.59
C GLY A 112 -4.85 -5.42 7.34
N LEU A 113 -4.83 -5.91 6.10
CA LEU A 113 -3.98 -7.00 5.64
C LEU A 113 -2.65 -6.46 5.10
N LEU A 114 -1.59 -7.24 5.31
CA LEU A 114 -0.30 -7.09 4.67
C LEU A 114 -0.10 -8.24 3.69
N LEU A 115 0.39 -7.92 2.49
CA LEU A 115 0.74 -8.88 1.45
C LEU A 115 2.25 -8.88 1.25
N PHE A 116 2.83 -10.07 1.36
CA PHE A 116 4.25 -10.33 1.24
C PHE A 116 4.54 -11.26 0.07
N LEU A 117 5.72 -11.09 -0.51
CA LEU A 117 6.25 -11.95 -1.57
C LEU A 117 7.55 -12.60 -1.08
N LEU A 118 7.65 -13.91 -1.28
CA LEU A 118 8.85 -14.71 -1.04
C LEU A 118 9.29 -15.39 -2.33
N ASP A 119 10.54 -15.18 -2.73
CA ASP A 119 11.19 -15.92 -3.79
C ASP A 119 12.10 -16.99 -3.20
N ARG A 120 11.81 -18.27 -3.48
CA ARG A 120 12.72 -19.38 -3.19
C ARG A 120 13.44 -19.80 -4.47
N PHE A 121 14.75 -20.01 -4.35
CA PHE A 121 15.63 -20.43 -5.45
C PHE A 121 16.17 -21.86 -5.22
N PRO A 122 15.34 -22.91 -5.21
CA PRO A 122 15.87 -24.27 -5.26
C PRO A 122 16.64 -24.52 -6.58
N PRO A 123 17.63 -25.43 -6.59
CA PRO A 123 18.38 -25.74 -7.80
C PRO A 123 17.44 -26.17 -8.94
N GLY A 124 17.40 -25.40 -10.03
CA GLY A 124 16.61 -25.72 -11.22
C GLY A 124 15.17 -25.18 -11.24
N GLN A 125 14.72 -24.44 -10.22
CA GLN A 125 13.38 -23.82 -10.22
C GLN A 125 13.37 -22.47 -9.51
N CYS A 126 12.68 -21.48 -10.06
CA CYS A 126 12.33 -20.25 -9.35
C CYS A 126 10.86 -20.36 -8.97
N CYS A 127 10.57 -20.46 -7.68
CA CYS A 127 9.21 -20.52 -7.17
C CYS A 127 8.97 -19.35 -6.24
N SER A 128 7.78 -18.78 -6.35
CA SER A 128 7.45 -17.57 -5.65
C SER A 128 6.13 -17.72 -4.96
N TYR A 129 6.10 -17.34 -3.69
CA TYR A 129 4.99 -17.58 -2.80
C TYR A 129 4.50 -16.25 -2.26
N PHE A 130 3.18 -16.12 -2.19
CA PHE A 130 2.55 -14.98 -1.57
C PHE A 130 2.09 -15.37 -0.16
N PHE A 131 2.36 -14.51 0.80
CA PHE A 131 1.91 -14.66 2.17
C PHE A 131 1.08 -13.45 2.55
N VAL A 132 -0.09 -13.69 3.15
CA VAL A 132 -0.94 -12.63 3.66
C VAL A 132 -1.09 -12.78 5.16
N CYS A 133 -1.03 -11.68 5.90
CA CYS A 133 -1.37 -11.67 7.32
C CYS A 133 -2.16 -10.44 7.73
N ASN A 134 -2.88 -10.58 8.84
CA ASN A 134 -3.36 -9.46 9.63
C ASN A 134 -2.47 -9.35 10.88
N PRO A 135 -1.61 -8.32 10.98
CA PRO A 135 -0.65 -8.20 12.08
C PRO A 135 -1.32 -7.95 13.44
N VAL A 136 -2.56 -7.47 13.45
CA VAL A 136 -3.31 -7.15 14.67
C VAL A 136 -3.98 -8.40 15.24
N THR A 137 -4.66 -9.18 14.39
CA THR A 137 -5.28 -10.45 14.80
C THR A 137 -4.27 -11.59 14.89
N ARG A 138 -3.06 -11.39 14.36
CA ARG A 138 -1.96 -12.36 14.27
C ARG A 138 -2.29 -13.60 13.42
N GLN A 139 -3.31 -13.50 12.58
CA GLN A 139 -3.63 -14.53 11.60
C GLN A 139 -2.78 -14.34 10.34
N GLY A 140 -2.39 -15.44 9.71
CA GLY A 140 -1.62 -15.42 8.47
C GLY A 140 -1.69 -16.73 7.73
N THR A 141 -1.63 -16.68 6.40
CA THR A 141 -1.68 -17.88 5.54
C THR A 141 -0.88 -17.68 4.26
N TRP A 142 -0.38 -18.80 3.72
CA TRP A 142 0.24 -18.85 2.40
C TRP A 142 -0.84 -19.00 1.34
N LEU A 143 -0.70 -18.27 0.24
CA LEU A 143 -1.60 -18.36 -0.90
C LEU A 143 -1.05 -19.40 -1.88
N ASP A 144 -1.82 -20.47 -2.14
CA ASP A 144 -1.50 -21.48 -3.16
C ASP A 144 -1.88 -20.93 -4.54
N LEU A 145 -0.97 -20.12 -5.09
CA LEU A 145 -1.13 -19.45 -6.37
C LEU A 145 0.00 -19.87 -7.29
N MET A 146 -0.34 -20.34 -8.49
CA MET A 146 0.67 -20.54 -9.53
C MET A 146 1.07 -19.17 -10.10
N PRO A 147 2.29 -18.67 -9.88
CA PRO A 147 2.72 -17.45 -10.54
C PRO A 147 2.77 -17.65 -12.06
N PRO A 148 2.67 -16.59 -12.88
CA PRO A 148 2.92 -16.66 -14.31
C PRO A 148 4.28 -17.33 -14.57
N ALA A 149 4.41 -18.03 -15.70
CA ALA A 149 5.62 -18.75 -16.10
C ALA A 149 6.78 -17.80 -16.47
N CYS A 150 7.23 -17.00 -15.50
CA CYS A 150 8.28 -16.02 -15.61
C CYS A 150 9.16 -16.02 -14.35
N HIS A 151 10.46 -15.75 -14.52
CA HIS A 151 11.39 -15.63 -13.38
C HIS A 151 11.01 -14.45 -12.47
N GLY A 152 11.31 -14.57 -11.17
CA GLY A 152 10.80 -13.69 -10.11
C GLY A 152 10.96 -12.17 -10.33
N ASN A 153 12.04 -11.73 -10.98
CA ASN A 153 12.31 -10.30 -11.26
C ASN A 153 11.59 -9.77 -12.51
N LEU A 154 10.86 -10.61 -13.24
CA LEU A 154 10.18 -10.25 -14.50
C LEU A 154 8.70 -9.96 -14.29
N ARG A 155 8.34 -9.64 -13.05
CA ARG A 155 6.98 -9.33 -12.64
C ARG A 155 6.98 -8.28 -11.56
N VAL A 156 5.86 -7.59 -11.47
CA VAL A 156 5.69 -6.43 -10.62
C VAL A 156 4.27 -6.46 -10.07
N LEU A 157 4.12 -6.34 -8.74
CA LEU A 157 2.81 -6.15 -8.13
C LEU A 157 2.32 -4.74 -8.44
N CYS A 158 1.25 -4.62 -9.20
CA CYS A 158 0.66 -3.33 -9.56
C CYS A 158 -0.27 -2.79 -8.47
N GLY A 159 -0.98 -3.65 -7.73
CA GLY A 159 -1.80 -3.19 -6.61
C GLY A 159 -2.55 -4.30 -5.88
N PHE A 160 -2.92 -4.02 -4.63
CA PHE A 160 -3.69 -4.90 -3.75
C PHE A 160 -4.97 -4.17 -3.32
N TYR A 161 -6.12 -4.76 -3.57
CA TYR A 161 -7.41 -4.08 -3.40
C TYR A 161 -8.54 -5.05 -3.04
N ARG A 162 -9.61 -4.50 -2.48
CA ARG A 162 -10.87 -5.22 -2.26
C ARG A 162 -11.82 -4.93 -3.41
N HIS A 163 -12.28 -5.98 -4.08
CA HIS A 163 -13.24 -5.88 -5.17
C HIS A 163 -14.64 -5.60 -4.59
N GLY A 164 -15.21 -4.43 -4.89
CA GLY A 164 -16.46 -3.96 -4.26
C GLY A 164 -17.62 -4.96 -4.32
N PRO A 165 -18.01 -5.47 -5.51
CA PRO A 165 -19.16 -6.36 -5.66
C PRO A 165 -19.00 -7.74 -5.00
N SER A 166 -17.83 -8.38 -5.12
CA SER A 166 -17.62 -9.71 -4.54
C SER A 166 -17.09 -9.66 -3.11
N VAL A 167 -16.64 -8.48 -2.65
CA VAL A 167 -16.05 -8.27 -1.32
C VAL A 167 -14.72 -9.01 -1.14
N GLU A 168 -14.23 -9.67 -2.19
CA GLU A 168 -13.00 -10.45 -2.18
C GLU A 168 -11.77 -9.56 -2.29
N HIS A 169 -10.68 -10.04 -1.70
CA HIS A 169 -9.37 -9.42 -1.84
C HIS A 169 -8.70 -9.95 -3.10
N ARG A 170 -8.21 -9.01 -3.92
CA ARG A 170 -7.56 -9.27 -5.18
C ARG A 170 -6.28 -8.48 -5.32
N PHE A 171 -5.38 -8.98 -6.14
CA PHE A 171 -4.21 -8.21 -6.51
C PHE A 171 -3.88 -8.36 -7.98
N LEU A 172 -3.30 -7.30 -8.54
CA LEU A 172 -2.93 -7.18 -9.94
C LEU A 172 -1.41 -7.31 -10.06
N VAL A 173 -0.95 -8.19 -10.95
CA VAL A 173 0.46 -8.38 -11.28
C VAL A 173 0.66 -8.11 -12.76
N LEU A 174 1.70 -7.36 -13.08
CA LEU A 174 2.26 -7.28 -14.43
C LEU A 174 3.41 -8.29 -14.53
N ALA A 175 3.41 -9.16 -15.54
CA ALA A 175 4.46 -10.15 -15.72
C ALA A 175 4.86 -10.27 -17.19
N ASN A 176 6.15 -10.47 -17.46
CA ASN A 176 6.63 -10.82 -18.80
C ASN A 176 6.17 -12.24 -19.17
N GLU A 177 5.83 -12.42 -20.43
CA GLU A 177 5.43 -13.71 -20.98
C GLU A 177 6.53 -14.26 -21.89
N PRO A 178 6.83 -15.57 -21.79
CA PRO A 178 7.74 -16.21 -22.73
C PRO A 178 7.10 -16.18 -24.13
N ARG A 179 7.95 -16.09 -25.17
CA ARG A 179 7.49 -16.10 -26.57
C ARG A 179 6.75 -17.38 -26.97
N SER A 180 6.98 -18.48 -26.26
CA SER A 180 6.32 -19.77 -26.47
C SER A 180 5.99 -20.43 -25.12
N PRO A 181 4.80 -21.02 -24.94
CA PRO A 181 4.37 -21.64 -23.69
C PRO A 181 5.30 -22.74 -23.15
N ASN A 182 6.06 -23.38 -24.03
CA ASN A 182 6.96 -24.50 -23.69
C ASN A 182 8.45 -24.10 -23.68
N SER A 183 8.76 -22.81 -23.80
CA SER A 183 10.14 -22.33 -23.80
C SER A 183 10.49 -21.74 -22.43
N LEU A 184 11.66 -22.12 -21.90
CA LEU A 184 12.23 -21.44 -20.74
C LEU A 184 12.58 -20.00 -21.14
N MET A 185 12.14 -19.03 -20.35
CA MET A 185 12.43 -17.62 -20.57
C MET A 185 13.95 -17.38 -20.60
N THR A 186 14.44 -16.77 -21.68
CA THR A 186 15.86 -16.44 -21.89
C THR A 186 16.14 -14.97 -21.60
N ASN A 187 17.40 -14.60 -21.38
CA ASN A 187 17.78 -13.18 -21.25
C ASN A 187 17.44 -12.33 -22.50
N MET A 188 17.20 -12.96 -23.66
CA MET A 188 16.76 -12.26 -24.88
C MET A 188 15.27 -11.85 -24.84
N ASP A 189 14.45 -12.56 -24.08
CA ASP A 189 13.02 -12.23 -23.89
C ASP A 189 12.85 -10.94 -23.07
N LEU A 190 13.88 -10.52 -22.31
CA LEU A 190 13.93 -9.25 -21.58
C LEU A 190 13.77 -8.01 -22.47
N PHE A 191 14.21 -8.10 -23.73
CA PHE A 191 14.26 -6.97 -24.66
C PHE A 191 13.24 -7.07 -25.79
N THR A 192 12.54 -8.21 -25.89
CA THR A 192 11.76 -8.55 -27.09
C THR A 192 10.51 -9.39 -26.82
N GLY A 193 10.16 -9.58 -25.54
CA GLY A 193 8.92 -10.22 -25.09
C GLY A 193 7.73 -9.28 -25.04
N SER A 194 6.60 -9.78 -24.53
CA SER A 194 5.40 -9.01 -24.16
C SER A 194 5.14 -9.21 -22.68
N ALA A 195 4.65 -8.18 -21.99
CA ALA A 195 4.07 -8.34 -20.67
C ALA A 195 2.55 -8.52 -20.74
N ALA A 196 1.96 -9.07 -19.69
CA ALA A 196 0.51 -9.19 -19.51
C ALA A 196 0.13 -8.92 -18.06
N HIS A 197 -1.12 -8.48 -17.86
CA HIS A 197 -1.70 -8.32 -16.53
C HIS A 197 -2.43 -9.58 -16.07
N TYR A 198 -2.27 -9.88 -14.79
CA TYR A 198 -2.81 -11.04 -14.11
C TYR A 198 -3.54 -10.63 -12.85
N VAL A 199 -4.79 -11.07 -12.70
CA VAL A 199 -5.59 -10.86 -11.49
C VAL A 199 -5.62 -12.14 -10.68
N PHE A 200 -5.28 -12.01 -9.39
CA PHE A 200 -5.32 -13.08 -8.42
C PHE A 200 -6.42 -12.82 -7.39
N ASN A 201 -7.12 -13.88 -6.97
CA ASN A 201 -8.21 -13.83 -6.00
C ASN A 201 -7.85 -14.69 -4.78
N PHE A 202 -8.07 -14.18 -3.57
CA PHE A 202 -7.73 -14.90 -2.35
C PHE A 202 -8.63 -16.12 -2.07
N ALA A 203 -9.93 -16.02 -2.34
CA ALA A 203 -10.89 -17.10 -2.06
C ALA A 203 -10.57 -18.38 -2.84
N ALA A 204 -10.05 -18.23 -4.06
CA ALA A 204 -9.54 -19.32 -4.89
C ALA A 204 -8.24 -19.93 -4.31
N ALA A 205 -7.33 -19.07 -3.87
CA ALA A 205 -5.97 -19.40 -3.45
C ALA A 205 -5.86 -20.28 -2.20
N THR A 206 -6.94 -20.42 -1.42
CA THR A 206 -6.95 -21.23 -0.19
C THR A 206 -7.59 -22.60 -0.35
N VAL A 207 -8.27 -22.86 -1.47
CA VAL A 207 -9.02 -24.11 -1.69
C VAL A 207 -8.30 -25.03 -2.67
N SER A 208 -7.69 -24.47 -3.72
CA SER A 208 -6.89 -25.22 -4.68
C SER A 208 -5.97 -24.30 -5.46
N SER A 209 -4.87 -24.82 -5.98
CA SER A 209 -3.98 -24.12 -6.91
C SER A 209 -4.74 -23.67 -8.16
N GLU A 210 -5.26 -22.43 -8.15
CA GLU A 210 -5.97 -21.82 -9.28
C GLU A 210 -5.01 -20.91 -10.05
N ALA A 211 -5.03 -21.03 -11.38
CA ALA A 211 -4.22 -20.16 -12.23
C ALA A 211 -4.78 -18.73 -12.18
N PRO A 212 -3.91 -17.70 -12.15
CA PRO A 212 -4.36 -16.32 -12.21
C PRO A 212 -5.12 -16.03 -13.51
N ARG A 213 -6.10 -15.14 -13.43
CA ARG A 213 -6.82 -14.72 -14.62
C ARG A 213 -6.00 -13.71 -15.40
N ARG A 214 -5.63 -14.08 -16.63
CA ARG A 214 -4.91 -13.21 -17.57
C ARG A 214 -5.88 -12.23 -18.25
N LEU A 215 -5.59 -10.93 -18.16
CA LEU A 215 -6.41 -9.88 -18.79
C LEU A 215 -6.04 -9.60 -20.24
N GLY A 216 -4.77 -9.78 -20.61
CA GLY A 216 -4.30 -9.51 -21.97
C GLY A 216 -2.86 -9.03 -22.01
N PRO A 217 -2.26 -8.99 -23.20
CA PRO A 217 -0.95 -8.39 -23.37
C PRO A 217 -1.03 -6.88 -23.20
N VAL A 218 0.02 -6.29 -22.63
CA VAL A 218 0.14 -4.85 -22.49
C VAL A 218 0.45 -4.23 -23.86
N PRO A 219 -0.33 -3.23 -24.32
CA PRO A 219 -0.07 -2.57 -25.60
C PRO A 219 1.32 -1.90 -25.65
N GLY A 220 1.92 -1.86 -26.84
CA GLY A 220 3.13 -1.04 -27.08
C GLY A 220 4.47 -1.72 -26.78
N ASN A 221 4.56 -3.05 -26.86
CA ASN A 221 5.78 -3.83 -26.60
C ASN A 221 6.38 -3.56 -25.21
N VAL A 222 5.50 -3.34 -24.24
CA VAL A 222 5.89 -3.13 -22.85
C VAL A 222 6.44 -4.43 -22.27
N VAL A 223 7.59 -4.30 -21.60
CA VAL A 223 8.24 -5.37 -20.84
C VAL A 223 8.63 -4.84 -19.47
N VAL A 224 8.57 -5.71 -18.46
CA VAL A 224 9.12 -5.48 -17.13
C VAL A 224 10.64 -5.61 -17.21
N ASN A 225 11.36 -4.57 -16.79
CA ASN A 225 12.82 -4.59 -16.75
C ASN A 225 13.34 -5.01 -15.35
N PRO A 226 13.96 -6.20 -15.21
CA PRO A 226 14.46 -6.70 -13.92
C PRO A 226 15.68 -5.94 -13.37
N TYR A 227 16.28 -5.05 -14.17
CA TYR A 227 17.46 -4.25 -13.79
C TYR A 227 17.13 -2.75 -13.69
N GLY A 228 15.89 -2.37 -13.99
CA GLY A 228 15.44 -0.99 -13.83
C GLY A 228 15.24 -0.61 -12.37
N SER A 229 15.16 0.69 -12.10
CA SER A 229 14.60 1.20 -10.83
C SER A 229 13.16 0.73 -10.56
N GLU A 230 12.54 0.07 -11.54
CA GLU A 230 11.21 -0.57 -11.54
C GLU A 230 11.10 -1.84 -10.68
N ASN A 231 12.21 -2.37 -10.12
CA ASN A 231 12.15 -3.40 -9.06
C ASN A 231 11.57 -2.88 -7.72
N GLN A 232 11.19 -1.60 -7.68
CA GLN A 232 10.34 -1.07 -6.64
C GLN A 232 8.88 -1.32 -7.03
N VAL A 233 8.11 -1.93 -6.12
CA VAL A 233 6.65 -2.04 -6.28
C VAL A 233 6.10 -0.67 -6.72
N PRO A 234 5.42 -0.57 -7.87
CA PRO A 234 4.81 0.65 -8.34
C PRO A 234 4.02 1.28 -7.21
N SER A 235 4.42 2.48 -6.81
CA SER A 235 3.61 3.30 -5.92
C SER A 235 2.31 3.57 -6.65
N HIS A 236 1.27 2.86 -6.23
CA HIS A 236 -0.05 2.94 -6.81
C HIS A 236 -0.94 3.74 -5.89
N LEU A 237 -1.85 4.52 -6.48
CA LEU A 237 -2.93 5.15 -5.73
C LEU A 237 -4.23 4.43 -6.03
N TYR A 238 -4.83 3.82 -5.00
CA TYR A 238 -6.21 3.36 -5.07
C TYR A 238 -7.15 4.54 -4.80
N HIS A 239 -7.92 4.93 -5.80
CA HIS A 239 -8.86 6.06 -5.72
C HIS A 239 -10.12 5.75 -6.53
N ARG A 240 -11.30 5.93 -5.93
CA ARG A 240 -12.62 5.69 -6.58
C ARG A 240 -12.76 4.31 -7.24
N GLY A 241 -12.27 3.25 -6.58
CA GLY A 241 -12.33 1.90 -7.13
C GLY A 241 -11.35 1.65 -8.28
N LYS A 242 -10.36 2.53 -8.48
CA LYS A 242 -9.40 2.43 -9.56
C LYS A 242 -7.97 2.54 -9.03
N LEU A 243 -7.07 1.73 -9.57
CA LEU A 243 -5.64 1.81 -9.30
C LEU A 243 -4.98 2.76 -10.31
N HIS A 244 -4.09 3.63 -9.85
CA HIS A 244 -3.42 4.62 -10.69
C HIS A 244 -1.91 4.55 -10.55
N TRP A 245 -1.20 4.73 -11.67
CA TRP A 245 0.26 4.71 -11.71
C TRP A 245 0.84 5.76 -12.65
N THR A 246 1.92 6.40 -12.21
CA THR A 246 2.86 7.16 -13.05
C THR A 246 4.07 6.32 -13.44
N THR A 247 4.41 5.32 -12.62
CA THR A 247 5.62 4.47 -12.73
C THR A 247 5.41 3.18 -13.51
N HIS A 248 4.17 2.86 -13.89
CA HIS A 248 3.89 1.68 -14.70
C HIS A 248 4.55 1.82 -16.08
N PRO A 249 5.19 0.79 -16.65
CA PRO A 249 5.94 0.91 -17.91
C PRO A 249 5.13 1.54 -19.08
N GLN A 250 3.86 1.17 -19.22
CA GLN A 250 2.95 1.80 -20.22
C GLN A 250 2.64 3.27 -19.92
N ALA A 251 2.57 3.67 -18.65
CA ALA A 251 2.37 5.06 -18.23
C ALA A 251 3.61 5.89 -18.57
N THR A 252 4.79 5.35 -18.20
CA THR A 252 6.10 5.93 -18.43
C THR A 252 6.38 6.11 -19.93
N SER A 253 6.13 5.07 -20.75
CA SER A 253 6.40 5.14 -22.19
C SER A 253 5.53 6.17 -22.92
N MET A 254 4.30 6.38 -22.42
CA MET A 254 3.33 7.29 -23.04
C MET A 254 3.31 8.70 -22.42
N GLY A 255 4.06 8.94 -21.33
CA GLY A 255 4.02 10.23 -20.65
C GLY A 255 2.69 10.54 -19.97
N LYS A 256 2.00 9.52 -19.48
CA LYS A 256 0.62 9.62 -18.95
C LYS A 256 0.49 8.94 -17.59
N ILE A 257 -0.68 9.08 -16.99
CA ILE A 257 -1.09 8.27 -15.84
C ILE A 257 -1.89 7.09 -16.38
N LEU A 258 -1.55 5.87 -15.96
CA LEU A 258 -2.37 4.69 -16.23
C LEU A 258 -3.35 4.48 -15.08
N ALA A 259 -4.61 4.25 -15.40
CA ALA A 259 -5.66 3.88 -14.47
C ALA A 259 -6.22 2.50 -14.84
N PHE A 260 -6.45 1.65 -13.84
CA PHE A 260 -7.13 0.37 -13.98
C PHE A 260 -8.42 0.41 -13.18
N ASP A 261 -9.55 0.24 -13.85
CA ASP A 261 -10.85 0.11 -13.21
C ASP A 261 -11.01 -1.28 -12.61
N THR A 262 -11.21 -1.40 -11.31
CA THR A 262 -11.31 -2.73 -10.68
C THR A 262 -12.63 -3.45 -10.95
N LEU A 263 -13.65 -2.75 -11.47
CA LEU A 263 -14.96 -3.31 -11.78
C LEU A 263 -15.04 -3.79 -13.23
N SER A 264 -14.66 -2.94 -14.18
CA SER A 264 -14.64 -3.32 -15.61
C SER A 264 -13.35 -4.03 -16.01
N GLU A 265 -12.30 -3.91 -15.21
CA GLU A 265 -10.95 -4.42 -15.47
C GLU A 265 -10.33 -3.86 -16.76
N GLU A 266 -10.74 -2.64 -17.09
CA GLU A 266 -10.24 -1.90 -18.23
C GLU A 266 -9.18 -0.89 -17.81
N PHE A 267 -8.24 -0.67 -18.73
CA PHE A 267 -7.18 0.31 -18.56
C PHE A 267 -7.52 1.59 -19.31
N ARG A 268 -7.36 2.73 -18.65
CA ARG A 268 -7.51 4.07 -19.23
C ARG A 268 -6.23 4.87 -19.03
N LEU A 269 -5.83 5.60 -20.05
CA LEU A 269 -4.75 6.58 -19.96
C LEU A 269 -5.35 7.97 -19.65
N ILE A 270 -4.76 8.66 -18.68
CA ILE A 270 -5.14 10.01 -18.25
C ILE A 270 -3.95 10.93 -18.55
N SER A 271 -4.21 12.07 -19.20
CA SER A 271 -3.17 13.06 -19.48
C SER A 271 -2.65 13.71 -18.19
N CYS A 272 -1.36 13.98 -18.11
CA CYS A 272 -0.75 14.75 -17.03
C CYS A 272 -1.07 16.24 -17.16
N PRO A 273 -1.01 17.04 -16.07
CA PRO A 273 -1.19 18.49 -16.14
C PRO A 273 -0.14 19.16 -17.05
N GLU A 274 -0.44 20.37 -17.52
CA GLU A 274 0.49 21.18 -18.30
C GLU A 274 1.61 21.73 -17.39
N TRP A 275 2.65 20.93 -17.17
CA TRP A 275 3.82 21.34 -16.40
C TRP A 275 4.59 22.48 -17.10
N PRO A 276 5.36 23.30 -16.35
CA PRO A 276 6.40 24.15 -16.94
C PRO A 276 7.40 23.25 -17.69
N ARG A 277 7.25 23.18 -19.01
CA ARG A 277 8.05 22.31 -19.88
C ARG A 277 9.53 22.71 -19.76
N GLY A 278 10.35 21.91 -19.08
CA GLY A 278 11.81 22.07 -19.12
C GLY A 278 12.61 21.77 -17.84
N GLN A 279 11.99 21.48 -16.69
CA GLN A 279 12.74 21.30 -15.42
C GLN A 279 12.75 19.87 -14.84
N TYR A 280 12.00 18.92 -15.43
CA TYR A 280 11.82 17.58 -14.87
C TYR A 280 12.27 16.52 -15.87
N SER A 281 13.19 15.66 -15.43
CA SER A 281 13.92 14.75 -16.31
C SER A 281 13.21 13.41 -16.53
N TYR A 282 12.40 12.92 -15.55
CA TYR A 282 11.81 11.58 -15.60
C TYR A 282 10.42 11.52 -14.92
N LEU A 283 9.48 10.73 -15.48
CA LEU A 283 8.14 10.49 -14.89
C LEU A 283 8.18 9.72 -13.56
N ASN A 284 9.32 9.08 -13.26
CA ASN A 284 9.58 8.45 -11.97
C ASN A 284 9.63 9.45 -10.81
N ASP A 285 9.66 10.76 -11.12
CA ASP A 285 9.65 11.84 -10.15
C ASP A 285 8.21 12.34 -9.87
N LEU A 286 7.16 11.62 -10.28
CA LEU A 286 5.77 12.02 -10.04
C LEU A 286 5.12 11.15 -8.96
N CYS A 287 4.56 11.79 -7.93
CA CYS A 287 3.78 11.13 -6.88
C CYS A 287 2.29 11.42 -7.05
N LEU A 288 1.49 10.35 -7.05
CA LEU A 288 0.03 10.43 -7.01
C LEU A 288 -0.46 10.41 -5.58
N MET A 289 -1.52 11.17 -5.29
CA MET A 289 -2.18 11.15 -4.00
C MET A 289 -3.67 11.47 -4.12
N GLU A 290 -4.44 11.13 -3.10
CA GLU A 290 -5.78 11.66 -2.93
C GLU A 290 -5.72 12.97 -2.13
N LEU A 291 -6.37 14.01 -2.64
CA LEU A 291 -6.56 15.27 -1.93
C LEU A 291 -8.01 15.74 -2.04
N HIS A 292 -8.71 15.83 -0.91
CA HIS A 292 -10.13 16.21 -0.84
C HIS A 292 -11.02 15.37 -1.78
N GLY A 293 -10.87 14.05 -1.78
CA GLY A 293 -11.65 13.15 -2.62
C GLY A 293 -11.42 13.29 -4.14
N ARG A 294 -10.31 13.90 -4.54
CA ARG A 294 -9.88 14.06 -5.93
C ARG A 294 -8.48 13.52 -6.14
N LEU A 295 -8.21 13.11 -7.38
CA LEU A 295 -6.89 12.70 -7.83
C LEU A 295 -5.97 13.92 -7.90
N ALA A 296 -4.82 13.83 -7.23
CA ALA A 296 -3.81 14.88 -7.22
C ALA A 296 -2.45 14.32 -7.61
N ILE A 297 -1.61 15.17 -8.16
CA ILE A 297 -0.25 14.84 -8.58
C ILE A 297 0.72 15.93 -8.15
N THR A 298 1.92 15.51 -7.79
CA THR A 298 3.03 16.38 -7.43
C THR A 298 4.33 15.84 -8.01
N THR A 299 5.31 16.73 -8.19
CA THR A 299 6.68 16.35 -8.54
C THR A 299 7.52 16.16 -7.26
N THR A 300 8.41 15.18 -7.28
CA THR A 300 9.54 15.08 -6.37
C THR A 300 10.69 15.91 -6.92
N LEU A 301 11.34 16.70 -6.07
CA LEU A 301 12.43 17.58 -6.49
C LEU A 301 13.70 17.16 -5.78
N LEU A 302 14.70 16.76 -6.58
CA LEU A 302 16.03 16.45 -6.06
C LEU A 302 16.70 17.69 -5.46
N CYS A 303 16.43 18.89 -5.98
CA CYS A 303 17.09 20.15 -5.56
C CYS A 303 16.20 21.42 -5.67
N GLY A 304 14.88 21.29 -5.80
CA GLY A 304 14.00 22.44 -6.04
C GLY A 304 13.48 23.08 -4.75
N GLU A 305 13.36 24.42 -4.74
CA GLU A 305 12.86 25.19 -3.59
C GLU A 305 11.35 25.00 -3.33
N PHE A 306 10.59 24.63 -4.36
CA PHE A 306 9.13 24.59 -4.30
C PHE A 306 8.55 23.32 -4.89
N MET A 307 7.65 22.68 -4.17
CA MET A 307 6.82 21.58 -4.64
C MET A 307 5.46 22.11 -5.13
N GLU A 308 5.01 21.65 -6.29
CA GLU A 308 3.73 22.06 -6.87
C GLU A 308 2.72 20.91 -6.85
N VAL A 309 1.51 21.20 -6.35
CA VAL A 309 0.41 20.22 -6.26
C VAL A 309 -0.70 20.61 -7.23
N TRP A 310 -1.00 19.69 -8.13
CA TRP A 310 -2.06 19.80 -9.12
C TRP A 310 -3.19 18.83 -8.80
N VAL A 311 -4.44 19.25 -9.02
CA VAL A 311 -5.63 18.44 -8.75
C VAL A 311 -6.46 18.32 -10.02
N LEU A 312 -6.91 17.11 -10.32
CA LEU A 312 -7.85 16.84 -11.39
C LEU A 312 -9.27 17.16 -10.90
N GLU A 313 -9.86 18.25 -11.40
CA GLU A 313 -11.14 18.75 -10.90
C GLU A 313 -12.30 17.84 -11.28
N ASN A 314 -12.31 17.39 -12.52
CA ASN A 314 -13.25 16.43 -13.04
C ASN A 314 -12.49 15.18 -13.49
N TYR A 315 -12.70 14.08 -12.77
CA TYR A 315 -12.02 12.82 -13.03
C TYR A 315 -12.20 12.31 -14.47
N ASP A 316 -13.36 12.60 -15.08
CA ASP A 316 -13.67 12.13 -16.42
C ASP A 316 -13.12 13.04 -17.54
N ASP A 317 -12.70 14.26 -17.21
CA ASP A 317 -12.09 15.21 -18.12
C ASP A 317 -10.62 15.42 -17.76
N ASP A 318 -9.73 14.73 -18.48
CA ASP A 318 -8.28 14.77 -18.22
C ASP A 318 -7.59 16.10 -18.57
N ARG A 319 -8.36 17.10 -19.03
CA ARG A 319 -7.90 18.49 -19.23
C ARG A 319 -8.22 19.38 -18.04
N SER A 320 -9.02 18.89 -17.09
CA SER A 320 -9.50 19.67 -15.95
C SER A 320 -8.49 19.77 -14.80
N TRP A 321 -7.19 19.67 -15.09
CA TRP A 321 -6.15 19.86 -14.10
C TRP A 321 -6.06 21.33 -13.68
N SER A 322 -6.02 21.58 -12.38
CA SER A 322 -5.79 22.90 -11.83
C SER A 322 -4.63 22.90 -10.85
N HIS A 323 -3.80 23.95 -10.92
CA HIS A 323 -2.75 24.18 -9.93
C HIS A 323 -3.39 24.63 -8.62
N ARG A 324 -3.12 23.92 -7.52
CA ARG A 324 -3.74 24.20 -6.21
C ARG A 324 -2.77 24.77 -5.19
N PHE A 325 -1.56 24.21 -5.08
CA PHE A 325 -0.61 24.62 -4.06
C PHE A 325 0.80 24.72 -4.62
N ARG A 326 1.53 25.72 -4.14
CA ARG A 326 2.98 25.85 -4.29
C ARG A 326 3.60 25.93 -2.91
N ILE A 327 4.32 24.89 -2.53
CA ILE A 327 4.82 24.66 -1.18
C ILE A 327 6.33 24.91 -1.19
N GLN A 328 6.80 25.84 -0.36
CA GLN A 328 8.23 26.03 -0.16
C GLN A 328 8.72 25.01 0.87
N LEU A 329 9.71 24.20 0.50
CA LEU A 329 10.27 23.21 1.40
C LEU A 329 11.48 23.81 2.14
N PRO A 330 11.61 23.61 3.46
CA PRO A 330 12.77 24.07 4.20
C PRO A 330 14.03 23.33 3.71
N PRO A 331 15.14 24.02 3.43
CA PRO A 331 16.41 23.35 3.15
C PRO A 331 16.87 22.50 4.35
N PRO A 332 17.52 21.33 4.15
CA PRO A 332 17.89 20.68 2.89
C PRO A 332 16.95 19.49 2.51
N PHE A 333 15.63 19.70 2.46
CA PHE A 333 14.69 18.60 2.19
C PHE A 333 14.63 18.22 0.69
N CYS A 334 15.38 17.18 0.29
CA CYS A 334 15.33 16.61 -1.07
C CYS A 334 14.21 15.56 -1.17
N VAL A 335 13.02 15.95 -1.64
CA VAL A 335 11.84 15.06 -1.72
C VAL A 335 12.08 13.90 -2.66
N ARG A 336 11.79 12.68 -2.19
CA ARG A 336 11.79 11.46 -2.99
C ARG A 336 10.42 10.79 -3.11
N TRP A 337 9.55 11.01 -2.13
CA TRP A 337 8.19 10.50 -2.19
C TRP A 337 7.24 11.45 -1.47
N THR A 338 5.99 11.42 -1.89
CA THR A 338 4.89 12.14 -1.25
C THR A 338 3.66 11.27 -1.25
N MET A 339 2.89 11.34 -0.18
CA MET A 339 1.61 10.64 -0.07
C MET A 339 0.58 11.51 0.67
N GLY A 340 -0.68 11.34 0.27
CA GLY A 340 -1.80 11.90 1.02
C GLY A 340 -2.01 11.11 2.31
N THR A 341 -2.42 11.79 3.39
CA THR A 341 -2.69 11.14 4.68
C THR A 341 -4.15 10.72 4.86
N GLY A 342 -5.03 11.15 3.96
CA GLY A 342 -6.49 11.09 4.13
C GLY A 342 -7.04 12.20 5.04
N ILE A 343 -6.18 12.94 5.75
CA ILE A 343 -6.56 14.14 6.50
C ILE A 343 -6.61 15.34 5.53
N PRO A 344 -7.66 16.17 5.56
CA PRO A 344 -7.76 17.35 4.69
C PRO A 344 -6.53 18.25 4.82
N ASN A 345 -5.99 18.69 3.68
CA ASN A 345 -4.80 19.54 3.59
C ASN A 345 -3.52 18.98 4.24
N VAL A 346 -3.42 17.69 4.57
CA VAL A 346 -2.20 17.13 5.17
C VAL A 346 -1.56 16.10 4.26
N ILE A 347 -0.29 16.33 3.94
CA ILE A 347 0.54 15.42 3.14
C ILE A 347 1.77 14.98 3.94
N LEU A 348 2.29 13.80 3.59
CA LEU A 348 3.58 13.31 4.05
C LEU A 348 4.58 13.44 2.92
N VAL A 349 5.77 13.90 3.25
CA VAL A 349 6.88 14.07 2.32
C VAL A 349 8.11 13.43 2.93
N GLY A 350 8.83 12.59 2.18
CA GLY A 350 10.06 11.95 2.65
C GLY A 350 11.27 12.20 1.76
N GLY A 351 12.45 12.27 2.38
CA GLY A 351 13.71 12.68 1.74
C GLY A 351 14.65 11.55 1.31
N TYR A 352 15.65 11.87 0.46
CA TYR A 352 16.69 10.92 -0.03
C TYR A 352 17.81 10.61 0.99
N MET A 353 18.22 11.61 1.79
CA MET A 353 19.42 11.54 2.64
C MET A 353 19.13 11.53 4.13
N GLU A 354 17.93 11.95 4.50
CA GLU A 354 17.54 12.07 5.88
C GLU A 354 16.62 10.90 6.21
N LYS A 355 16.89 10.24 7.32
CA LYS A 355 15.97 9.30 7.97
C LYS A 355 14.74 10.06 8.48
N LEU A 356 14.11 10.88 7.64
CA LEU A 356 13.11 11.87 8.00
C LEU A 356 11.96 11.86 6.99
N ALA A 357 10.74 11.68 7.50
CA ALA A 357 9.52 12.14 6.86
C ALA A 357 9.05 13.41 7.54
N ALA A 358 8.29 14.23 6.83
CA ALA A 358 7.68 15.42 7.39
C ALA A 358 6.20 15.49 7.03
N VAL A 359 5.41 15.88 8.01
CA VAL A 359 3.98 16.15 7.86
C VAL A 359 3.83 17.62 7.50
N TYR A 360 3.18 17.91 6.38
CA TYR A 360 2.94 19.28 5.90
C TYR A 360 1.45 19.57 5.84
N HIS A 361 1.06 20.70 6.44
CA HIS A 361 -0.25 21.28 6.22
C HIS A 361 -0.19 22.20 5.00
N LEU A 362 -1.09 22.02 4.03
CA LEU A 362 -1.03 22.72 2.75
C LEU A 362 -1.47 24.18 2.84
N THR A 363 -2.32 24.52 3.81
CA THR A 363 -2.80 25.91 4.01
C THR A 363 -1.94 26.68 4.99
N ASP A 364 -1.32 25.97 5.93
CA ASP A 364 -0.52 26.58 6.99
C ASP A 364 0.91 26.32 6.55
N LYS A 365 1.62 27.33 6.04
CA LYS A 365 2.91 27.22 5.33
C LYS A 365 4.08 26.66 6.18
N TRP A 366 3.81 25.92 7.24
CA TRP A 366 4.78 25.34 8.17
C TRP A 366 4.68 23.82 8.15
N SER A 367 5.84 23.16 8.28
CA SER A 367 5.93 21.74 8.58
C SER A 367 5.30 21.50 9.96
N VAL A 368 4.29 20.63 10.01
CA VAL A 368 3.62 20.25 11.26
C VAL A 368 4.57 19.41 12.12
N GLU A 369 5.41 18.58 11.49
CA GLU A 369 6.23 17.63 12.23
C GLU A 369 7.39 17.03 11.41
N LYS A 370 8.48 16.65 12.07
CA LYS A 370 9.55 15.80 11.52
C LYS A 370 9.54 14.44 12.22
N ILE A 371 9.44 13.38 11.44
CA ILE A 371 9.39 11.99 11.88
C ILE A 371 10.74 11.35 11.57
N GLY A 372 11.52 11.02 12.62
CA GLY A 372 12.77 10.27 12.50
C GLY A 372 12.54 8.78 12.25
N PHE A 373 13.25 8.18 11.29
CA PHE A 373 13.34 6.74 11.11
C PHE A 373 14.59 6.20 11.82
N ILE A 374 14.40 5.16 12.63
CA ILE A 374 15.50 4.37 13.16
C ILE A 374 15.96 3.44 12.00
N ASN A 375 17.19 3.64 11.51
CA ASN A 375 17.95 2.68 10.68
C ASN A 375 17.72 2.48 9.17
N SER A 376 17.17 3.41 8.38
CA SER A 376 17.12 3.21 6.91
C SER A 376 18.40 3.70 6.20
N ASN A 377 19.43 2.86 6.06
CA ASN A 377 20.49 3.07 5.04
C ASN A 377 20.06 2.57 3.65
N THR A 378 18.83 2.06 3.51
CA THR A 378 18.30 1.41 2.32
C THR A 378 16.90 1.95 2.00
N SER A 379 16.56 1.92 0.70
CA SER A 379 15.29 2.39 0.11
C SER A 379 14.07 1.89 0.87
N ALA A 380 13.55 2.68 1.81
CA ALA A 380 12.34 2.35 2.54
C ALA A 380 11.13 2.38 1.60
N ARG A 381 10.29 1.34 1.69
CA ARG A 381 8.96 1.35 1.06
C ARG A 381 7.95 1.91 2.05
N HIS A 382 7.03 2.71 1.53
CA HIS A 382 6.08 3.46 2.33
C HIS A 382 4.67 3.12 1.87
N PHE A 383 3.82 2.72 2.82
CA PHE A 383 2.41 2.47 2.56
C PHE A 383 1.56 3.19 3.60
N LEU A 384 0.34 3.56 3.22
CA LEU A 384 -0.66 4.04 4.16
C LEU A 384 -1.48 2.84 4.65
N PHE A 385 -1.38 2.53 5.93
CA PHE A 385 -2.01 1.36 6.54
C PHE A 385 -3.05 1.75 7.56
N LYS A 386 -4.16 1.03 7.58
CA LYS A 386 -5.15 1.11 8.64
C LYS A 386 -5.30 -0.26 9.24
N GLU A 387 -5.12 -0.35 10.55
CA GLU A 387 -5.45 -1.57 11.26
C GLU A 387 -6.91 -1.95 11.08
N SER A 388 -7.19 -3.25 11.09
CA SER A 388 -8.55 -3.77 11.00
C SER A 388 -8.70 -5.01 11.87
N LEU A 389 -9.85 -5.12 12.53
CA LEU A 389 -10.31 -6.31 13.25
C LEU A 389 -11.30 -7.15 12.43
N ALA A 390 -11.55 -6.77 11.18
CA ALA A 390 -12.45 -7.49 10.32
C ALA A 390 -11.99 -8.95 10.15
N PRO A 391 -12.87 -9.94 10.35
CA PRO A 391 -12.53 -11.32 10.07
C PRO A 391 -12.40 -11.53 8.56
N HIS A 392 -11.48 -12.39 8.16
CA HIS A 392 -11.28 -12.75 6.77
C HIS A 392 -11.45 -14.27 6.61
N PRO A 393 -12.42 -14.73 5.81
CA PRO A 393 -12.73 -16.17 5.68
C PRO A 393 -11.55 -17.04 5.25
N PHE A 394 -10.60 -16.47 4.51
CA PHE A 394 -9.42 -17.19 4.00
C PHE A 394 -8.35 -17.48 5.09
N PHE A 395 -8.50 -16.96 6.31
CA PHE A 395 -7.63 -17.33 7.44
C PHE A 395 -8.11 -18.56 8.22
N ASP A 396 -9.38 -18.91 8.11
CA ASP A 396 -9.98 -20.04 8.84
C ASP A 396 -10.38 -21.11 7.82
N PRO A 397 -9.48 -22.05 7.46
CA PRO A 397 -9.79 -23.13 6.55
C PRO A 397 -10.57 -24.23 7.29
N TYR A 398 -11.82 -23.92 7.65
CA TYR A 398 -12.81 -24.82 8.28
C TYR A 398 -12.52 -25.30 9.70
#